data_AF-A0A8H7ZE06-F1
#
_entry.id   AF-A0A8H7ZE06-F1
#
_cell.length_a   1.000
_cell.length_b   1.000
_cell.length_c   1.000
_cell.angle_alpha   90.00
_cell.angle_beta   90.00
_cell.angle_gamma   90.00
#
_symmetry.space_group_name_H-M   'P 1'
#
loop_
_entity.id
_entity.type
_entity.pdbx_description
1 polymer ?
#
loop_
_entity_poly.entity_id
_entity_poly.type
_entity_poly.pdbx_seq_one_letter_code
_entity_poly.pdbx_strand_id
1 'polypeptide(L)'
;MIYEVLTLAIASSYVFAIYFRQPRYLQNKDRNDVQVIRYRLSRVTLLCVGLIIIIPLLIPGPFDENLRQIGLIPGFTSTRSLSTDIANVLYSFKFINILFASTIFQILVEDFHSTLQDISTTPLIHHFRDYVFAPVTEELIYRGLILLVVTNTCPDFIKYTPYLFGIAHFHHALQLYKKHSLAMSSIVVSTLFQFTYTSIFGYLANWIYLKTDFNLFCPIIIHSFCNFYGFPTLRMESDKLVVHLVYYALVIGGLYHTYVEIAR
;
A
#
# COMPACT_ATOMS: atom_id res chain seq x y z
N MET A 1 -23.71 -9.14 9.02
CA MET A 1 -23.48 -7.90 9.80
C MET A 1 -22.29 -7.97 10.76
N ILE A 2 -22.09 -9.04 11.56
CA ILE A 2 -20.99 -9.09 12.53
C ILE A 2 -19.59 -9.02 11.88
N TYR A 3 -19.39 -9.71 10.75
CA TYR A 3 -18.10 -9.76 10.06
C TYR A 3 -17.80 -8.47 9.29
N GLU A 4 -18.82 -7.77 8.80
CA GLU A 4 -18.69 -6.42 8.22
C GLU A 4 -18.24 -5.43 9.31
N VAL A 5 -18.82 -5.50 10.52
CA VAL A 5 -18.39 -4.69 11.67
C VAL A 5 -16.95 -5.03 12.09
N LEU A 6 -16.59 -6.32 12.14
CA LEU A 6 -15.22 -6.76 12.39
C LEU A 6 -14.24 -6.20 11.35
N THR A 7 -14.62 -6.23 10.07
CA THR A 7 -13.83 -5.68 8.96
C THR A 7 -13.58 -4.18 9.14
N LEU A 8 -14.63 -3.41 9.47
CA LEU A 8 -14.51 -1.98 9.76
C LEU A 8 -13.64 -1.70 10.99
N ALA A 9 -13.72 -2.54 12.02
CA ALA A 9 -12.89 -2.44 13.21
C ALA A 9 -11.41 -2.70 12.88
N ILE A 10 -11.10 -3.73 12.10
CA ILE A 10 -9.74 -4.03 11.63
C ILE A 10 -9.20 -2.85 10.80
N ALA A 11 -9.96 -2.36 9.83
CA ALA A 11 -9.56 -1.22 8.99
C ALA A 11 -9.25 0.04 9.82
N SER A 12 -10.08 0.33 10.82
CA SER A 12 -9.93 1.52 11.67
C SER A 12 -8.78 1.36 12.69
N SER A 13 -8.43 0.12 13.05
CA SER A 13 -7.45 -0.17 14.09
C SER A 13 -6.05 0.33 13.76
N TYR A 14 -5.67 0.38 12.47
CA TYR A 14 -4.34 0.84 12.04
C TYR A 14 -4.15 2.34 12.33
N VAL A 15 -5.10 3.17 11.88
CA VAL A 15 -5.12 4.61 12.16
C VAL A 15 -5.23 4.85 13.67
N PHE A 16 -6.06 4.06 14.36
CA PHE A 16 -6.17 4.13 15.81
C PHE A 16 -4.84 3.84 16.51
N ALA A 17 -4.09 2.82 16.11
CA ALA A 17 -2.81 2.47 16.72
C ALA A 17 -1.77 3.58 16.60
N ILE A 18 -1.81 4.35 15.51
CA ILE A 18 -0.90 5.48 15.24
C ILE A 18 -1.20 6.68 16.16
N TYR A 19 -2.46 7.04 16.35
CA TYR A 19 -2.84 8.29 17.05
C TYR A 19 -3.29 8.10 18.49
N PHE A 20 -3.83 6.93 18.83
CA PHE A 20 -4.41 6.71 20.14
C PHE A 20 -3.35 6.79 21.23
N ARG A 21 -3.60 7.67 22.21
CA ARG A 21 -2.75 7.92 23.38
C ARG A 21 -1.29 8.24 23.03
N GLN A 22 -1.04 8.94 21.92
CA GLN A 22 0.31 9.44 21.62
C GLN A 22 0.79 10.35 22.79
N PRO A 23 1.99 10.10 23.37
CA PRO A 23 2.51 10.90 24.49
C PRO A 23 2.64 12.38 24.18
N ARG A 24 2.38 13.26 25.15
CA ARG A 24 2.41 14.73 24.97
C ARG A 24 3.73 15.25 24.39
N TYR A 25 4.88 14.67 24.78
CA TYR A 25 6.20 15.06 24.26
C TYR A 25 6.40 14.75 22.76
N LEU A 26 5.54 13.91 22.16
CA LEU A 26 5.54 13.58 20.73
C LEU A 26 4.44 14.29 19.94
N GLN A 27 3.42 14.84 20.60
CA GLN A 27 2.23 15.39 19.90
C GLN A 27 2.56 16.62 19.06
N ASN A 28 3.52 17.45 19.50
CA ASN A 28 3.92 18.67 18.81
C ASN A 28 5.08 18.46 17.84
N LYS A 29 5.60 17.23 17.73
CA LYS A 29 6.70 16.91 16.83
C LYS A 29 6.20 16.62 15.43
N ASP A 30 7.03 16.90 14.43
CA ASP A 30 6.71 16.53 13.07
C ASP A 30 6.64 15.00 12.91
N ARG A 31 5.81 14.53 11.98
CA ARG A 31 5.65 13.10 11.68
C ARG A 31 6.96 12.43 11.26
N ASN A 32 7.92 13.21 10.77
CA ASN A 32 9.24 12.77 10.35
C ASN A 32 10.28 12.79 11.48
N ASP A 33 9.93 13.22 12.70
CA ASP A 33 10.82 13.08 13.85
C ASP A 33 11.05 11.59 14.16
N VAL A 34 12.31 11.20 14.35
CA VAL A 34 12.74 9.81 14.55
C VAL A 34 12.03 9.16 15.76
N GLN A 35 11.76 9.91 16.83
CA GLN A 35 11.05 9.38 18.00
C GLN A 35 9.58 9.10 17.68
N VAL A 36 8.95 9.96 16.88
CA VAL A 36 7.57 9.75 16.40
C VAL A 36 7.51 8.51 15.50
N ILE A 37 8.47 8.35 14.59
CA ILE A 37 8.57 7.16 13.73
C ILE A 37 8.72 5.90 14.58
N ARG A 38 9.72 5.82 15.47
CA ARG A 38 9.95 4.65 16.33
C ARG A 38 8.72 4.29 17.18
N TYR A 39 8.06 5.30 17.75
CA TYR A 39 6.84 5.09 18.53
C TYR A 39 5.73 4.45 17.69
N ARG A 40 5.46 4.99 16.49
CA ARG A 40 4.44 4.47 15.58
C ARG A 40 4.77 3.07 15.08
N LEU A 41 6.02 2.81 14.70
CA LEU A 41 6.50 1.49 14.30
C LEU A 41 6.18 0.45 15.38
N SER A 42 6.57 0.70 16.63
CA SER A 42 6.32 -0.22 17.75
C SER A 42 4.82 -0.49 17.97
N ARG A 43 3.98 0.56 17.91
CA ARG A 43 2.52 0.45 18.11
C ARG A 43 1.85 -0.37 17.01
N VAL A 44 2.22 -0.13 15.75
CA VAL A 44 1.70 -0.86 14.60
C VAL A 44 2.19 -2.31 14.61
N THR A 45 3.45 -2.56 14.97
CA THR A 45 3.96 -3.94 15.13
C THR A 45 3.15 -4.72 16.16
N LEU A 46 2.90 -4.14 17.33
CA LEU A 46 2.09 -4.79 18.38
C LEU A 46 0.67 -5.10 17.88
N LEU A 47 0.05 -4.16 17.16
CA LEU A 47 -1.26 -4.37 16.54
C LEU A 47 -1.21 -5.55 15.56
N CYS A 48 -0.28 -5.55 14.62
CA CYS A 48 -0.16 -6.59 13.59
C CYS A 48 0.08 -7.97 14.19
N VAL A 49 0.97 -8.10 15.17
CA VAL A 49 1.24 -9.37 15.87
C VAL A 49 -0.02 -9.87 16.57
N GLY A 50 -0.74 -8.98 17.28
CA GLY A 50 -2.00 -9.35 17.94
C GLY A 50 -3.06 -9.81 16.94
N LEU A 51 -3.23 -9.09 15.84
CA LEU A 51 -4.27 -9.41 14.85
C LEU A 51 -3.96 -10.66 14.01
N ILE A 52 -2.69 -10.96 13.71
CA ILE A 52 -2.30 -12.23 13.05
C ILE A 52 -2.73 -13.44 13.88
N ILE A 53 -2.76 -13.32 15.21
CA ILE A 53 -3.20 -14.41 16.10
C ILE A 53 -4.72 -14.40 16.25
N ILE A 54 -5.31 -13.23 16.54
CA ILE A 54 -6.73 -13.12 16.88
C ILE A 54 -7.63 -13.38 15.67
N ILE A 55 -7.35 -12.81 14.50
CA ILE A 55 -8.29 -12.87 13.38
C ILE A 55 -8.48 -14.29 12.84
N PRO A 56 -7.42 -15.10 12.58
CA PRO A 56 -7.60 -16.49 12.15
C PRO A 56 -8.36 -17.37 13.13
N LEU A 57 -8.39 -17.04 14.43
CA LEU A 57 -9.19 -17.74 15.45
C LEU A 57 -10.67 -17.36 15.42
N LEU A 58 -11.01 -16.17 14.91
CA LEU A 58 -12.38 -15.67 14.83
C LEU A 58 -13.10 -16.05 13.53
N ILE A 59 -12.35 -16.44 12.49
CA ILE A 59 -12.88 -16.79 11.17
C ILE A 59 -13.14 -18.31 11.10
N PRO A 60 -14.27 -18.74 10.51
CA PRO A 60 -14.57 -20.16 10.36
C PRO A 60 -13.48 -20.88 9.56
N GLY A 61 -13.13 -22.09 9.99
CA GLY A 61 -12.12 -22.93 9.35
C GLY A 61 -10.96 -23.30 10.28
N PRO A 62 -10.08 -24.21 9.84
CA PRO A 62 -8.85 -24.54 10.57
C PRO A 62 -7.93 -23.32 10.66
N PHE A 63 -7.31 -23.12 11.83
CA PHE A 63 -6.42 -21.98 12.08
C PHE A 63 -5.22 -21.94 11.12
N ASP A 64 -4.67 -23.10 10.79
CA ASP A 64 -3.53 -23.22 9.88
C ASP A 64 -3.89 -22.85 8.44
N GLU A 65 -5.07 -23.24 7.96
CA GLU A 65 -5.57 -22.84 6.64
C GLU A 65 -5.87 -21.33 6.60
N ASN A 66 -6.47 -20.77 7.66
CA ASN A 66 -6.67 -19.32 7.78
C ASN A 66 -5.34 -18.56 7.78
N LEU A 67 -4.29 -19.11 8.44
CA LEU A 67 -2.96 -18.52 8.46
C LEU A 67 -2.27 -18.61 7.09
N ARG A 68 -2.45 -19.71 6.35
CA ARG A 68 -1.97 -19.86 4.97
C ARG A 68 -2.60 -18.82 4.03
N GLN A 69 -3.91 -18.58 4.19
CA GLN A 69 -4.63 -17.59 3.38
C GLN A 69 -4.23 -16.14 3.68
N ILE A 70 -3.56 -15.85 4.79
CA ILE A 70 -2.95 -14.52 5.01
C ILE A 70 -1.74 -14.32 4.08
N GLY A 71 -1.07 -15.39 3.64
CA GLY A 71 -0.02 -15.30 2.64
C GLY A 71 1.33 -14.76 3.12
N LEU A 72 1.56 -14.72 4.44
CA LEU A 72 2.71 -14.03 5.03
C LEU A 72 4.04 -14.81 4.92
N ILE A 73 3.99 -16.12 4.72
CA ILE A 73 5.19 -16.99 4.73
C ILE A 73 5.28 -17.72 3.37
N PRO A 74 6.27 -17.41 2.50
CA PRO A 74 6.44 -18.11 1.24
C PRO A 74 6.64 -19.62 1.45
N GLY A 75 5.99 -20.45 0.64
CA GLY A 75 5.91 -21.91 0.80
C GLY A 75 4.87 -22.38 1.82
N PHE A 76 4.35 -21.48 2.66
CA PHE A 76 3.24 -21.71 3.59
C PHE A 76 2.05 -20.80 3.26
N THR A 77 1.82 -20.53 1.98
CA THR A 77 0.63 -19.82 1.47
C THR A 77 -0.44 -20.82 1.03
N SER A 78 -1.56 -20.32 0.50
CA SER A 78 -2.61 -21.14 -0.13
C SER A 78 -2.11 -22.00 -1.29
N THR A 79 -1.08 -21.55 -2.02
CA THR A 79 -0.48 -22.31 -3.13
C THR A 79 0.23 -23.59 -2.67
N ARG A 80 0.60 -23.66 -1.38
CA ARG A 80 1.41 -24.73 -0.76
C ARG A 80 2.72 -25.02 -1.51
N SER A 81 3.23 -24.04 -2.28
CA SER A 81 4.39 -24.22 -3.16
C SER A 81 5.27 -22.99 -3.18
N LEU A 82 6.51 -23.13 -2.70
CA LEU A 82 7.49 -22.05 -2.69
C LEU A 82 7.82 -21.56 -4.11
N SER A 83 7.90 -22.46 -5.09
CA SER A 83 8.21 -22.08 -6.47
C SER A 83 7.10 -21.24 -7.10
N THR A 84 5.85 -21.60 -6.83
CA THR A 84 4.68 -20.83 -7.28
C THR A 84 4.64 -19.47 -6.60
N ASP A 85 4.93 -19.40 -5.30
CA ASP A 85 4.98 -18.13 -4.58
C ASP A 85 6.06 -17.20 -5.12
N ILE A 86 7.26 -17.72 -5.38
CA ILE A 86 8.34 -16.93 -5.99
C ILE A 86 7.95 -16.47 -7.40
N ALA A 87 7.33 -17.34 -8.20
CA ALA A 87 6.85 -16.98 -9.53
C ALA A 87 5.81 -15.86 -9.47
N ASN A 88 4.88 -15.90 -8.52
CA ASN A 88 3.87 -14.86 -8.30
C ASN A 88 4.49 -13.52 -7.87
N VAL A 89 5.51 -13.56 -7.02
CA VAL A 89 6.27 -12.36 -6.63
C VAL A 89 7.01 -11.76 -7.81
N LEU A 90 7.69 -12.58 -8.63
CA LEU A 90 8.36 -12.14 -9.86
C LEU A 90 7.38 -11.57 -10.88
N TYR A 91 6.19 -12.18 -11.01
CA TYR A 91 5.10 -11.66 -11.84
C TYR A 91 4.67 -10.26 -11.36
N SER A 92 4.44 -10.08 -10.06
CA SER A 92 4.04 -8.80 -9.47
C SER A 92 5.13 -7.73 -9.63
N PHE A 93 6.39 -8.11 -9.46
CA PHE A 93 7.54 -7.25 -9.73
C PHE A 93 7.60 -6.82 -11.20
N LYS A 94 7.43 -7.74 -12.15
CA LYS A 94 7.37 -7.40 -13.58
C LYS A 94 6.18 -6.47 -13.87
N PHE A 95 5.01 -6.79 -13.32
CA PHE A 95 3.78 -6.03 -13.53
C PHE A 95 3.97 -4.56 -13.12
N ILE A 96 4.47 -4.29 -11.91
CA ILE A 96 4.63 -2.91 -11.42
C ILE A 96 5.65 -2.13 -12.23
N ASN A 97 6.76 -2.76 -12.65
CA ASN A 97 7.77 -2.11 -13.47
C ASN A 97 7.29 -1.80 -14.90
N ILE A 98 6.39 -2.61 -15.46
CA ILE A 98 5.73 -2.28 -16.74
C ILE A 98 4.77 -1.11 -16.57
N LEU A 99 3.95 -1.12 -15.51
CA LEU A 99 3.01 -0.03 -15.22
C LEU A 99 3.74 1.31 -15.03
N PHE A 100 4.90 1.29 -14.36
CA PHE A 100 5.72 2.47 -14.07
C PHE A 100 6.88 2.67 -15.06
N ALA A 101 6.86 2.02 -16.23
CA ALA A 101 7.96 2.11 -17.19
C ALA A 101 8.26 3.56 -17.63
N SER A 102 7.22 4.40 -17.72
CA SER A 102 7.37 5.83 -18.03
C SER A 102 8.10 6.59 -16.92
N THR A 103 7.77 6.34 -15.65
CA THR A 103 8.42 6.95 -14.49
C THR A 103 9.87 6.49 -14.36
N ILE A 104 10.15 5.19 -14.60
CA ILE A 104 11.52 4.68 -14.64
C ILE A 104 12.32 5.39 -15.74
N PHE A 105 11.74 5.54 -16.94
CA PHE A 105 12.37 6.27 -18.03
C PHE A 105 12.63 7.73 -17.66
N GLN A 106 11.68 8.41 -17.02
CA GLN A 106 11.87 9.79 -16.55
C GLN A 106 13.01 9.90 -15.54
N ILE A 107 13.05 9.02 -14.53
CA ILE A 107 14.13 9.00 -13.53
C ILE A 107 15.48 8.82 -14.21
N LEU A 108 15.59 7.94 -15.21
CA LEU A 108 16.85 7.71 -15.90
C LEU A 108 17.31 8.89 -16.76
N VAL A 109 16.38 9.70 -17.29
CA VAL A 109 16.67 10.81 -18.19
C VAL A 109 16.87 12.13 -17.45
N GLU A 110 16.07 12.41 -16.43
CA GLU A 110 15.98 13.72 -15.77
C GLU A 110 16.45 13.68 -14.31
N ASP A 111 15.97 12.69 -13.54
CA ASP A 111 16.07 12.70 -12.07
C ASP A 111 17.08 11.72 -11.47
N PHE A 112 17.98 11.13 -12.26
CA PHE A 112 18.82 10.03 -11.76
C PHE A 112 19.73 10.50 -10.63
N HIS A 113 20.38 11.65 -10.81
CA HIS A 113 21.32 12.18 -9.82
C HIS A 113 20.61 12.71 -8.58
N SER A 114 19.48 13.41 -8.74
CA SER A 114 18.66 13.93 -7.64
C SER A 114 18.09 12.79 -6.80
N THR A 115 17.61 11.72 -7.45
CA THR A 115 17.10 10.52 -6.77
C THR A 115 18.19 9.82 -5.98
N LEU A 116 19.38 9.62 -6.56
CA LEU A 116 20.50 9.01 -5.83
C LEU A 116 20.97 9.88 -4.65
N GLN A 117 20.98 11.20 -4.83
CA GLN A 117 21.35 12.13 -3.77
C GLN A 117 20.34 12.08 -2.60
N ASP A 118 19.04 12.07 -2.89
CA ASP A 118 18.00 11.94 -1.86
C ASP A 118 18.14 10.63 -1.07
N ILE A 119 18.31 9.49 -1.77
CA ILE A 119 18.53 8.18 -1.13
C ILE A 119 19.77 8.19 -0.22
N SER A 120 20.83 8.89 -0.61
CA SER A 120 22.06 8.95 0.17
C SER A 120 21.97 9.86 1.40
N THR A 121 21.13 10.91 1.35
CA THR A 121 21.06 11.95 2.38
C THR A 121 19.93 11.72 3.36
N THR A 122 18.85 11.08 2.94
CA THR A 122 17.69 10.79 3.78
C THR A 122 18.02 9.65 4.77
N PRO A 123 17.71 9.79 6.08
CA PRO A 123 18.09 8.77 7.05
C PRO A 123 17.38 7.44 6.79
N LEU A 124 18.10 6.32 6.94
CA LEU A 124 17.63 4.96 6.62
C LEU A 124 16.27 4.60 7.24
N ILE A 125 15.95 5.14 8.42
CA ILE A 125 14.66 4.87 9.08
C ILE A 125 13.46 5.40 8.28
N HIS A 126 13.63 6.47 7.49
CA HIS A 126 12.59 6.99 6.60
C HIS A 126 12.36 6.03 5.44
N HIS A 127 13.42 5.61 4.76
CA HIS A 127 13.33 4.62 3.68
C HIS A 127 12.75 3.29 4.17
N PHE A 128 13.18 2.80 5.33
CA PHE A 128 12.62 1.60 5.92
C PHE A 128 11.13 1.76 6.23
N ARG A 129 10.73 2.90 6.80
CA ARG A 129 9.31 3.20 7.09
C ARG A 129 8.49 3.20 5.80
N ASP A 130 8.94 3.92 4.78
CA ASP A 130 8.14 4.24 3.59
C ASP A 130 8.13 3.11 2.56
N TYR A 131 9.22 2.36 2.42
CA TYR A 131 9.37 1.33 1.38
C TYR A 131 9.29 -0.10 1.88
N VAL A 132 9.28 -0.32 3.20
CA VAL A 132 9.19 -1.68 3.76
C VAL A 132 8.08 -1.76 4.80
N PHE A 133 8.19 -1.00 5.89
CA PHE A 133 7.31 -1.18 7.04
C PHE A 133 5.85 -0.81 6.74
N ALA A 134 5.62 0.37 6.17
CA ALA A 134 4.26 0.81 5.82
C ALA A 134 3.64 -0.15 4.79
N PRO A 135 4.28 -0.47 3.64
CA PRO A 135 3.80 -1.51 2.73
C PRO A 135 3.45 -2.83 3.43
N VAL A 136 4.38 -3.43 4.18
CA VAL A 136 4.16 -4.74 4.83
C VAL A 136 2.97 -4.69 5.79
N THR A 137 2.91 -3.67 6.65
CA THR A 137 1.88 -3.63 7.70
C THR A 137 0.51 -3.22 7.16
N GLU A 138 0.45 -2.33 6.18
CA GLU A 138 -0.81 -1.95 5.54
C GLU A 138 -1.35 -3.07 4.64
N GLU A 139 -0.52 -3.75 3.87
CA GLU A 139 -0.94 -4.92 3.10
C GLU A 139 -1.44 -6.04 4.00
N LEU A 140 -0.75 -6.31 5.12
CA LEU A 140 -1.20 -7.29 6.10
C LEU A 140 -2.61 -6.97 6.62
N ILE A 141 -2.86 -5.73 7.06
CA ILE A 141 -4.17 -5.34 7.59
C ILE A 141 -5.25 -5.43 6.50
N TYR A 142 -5.04 -4.77 5.37
CA TYR A 142 -6.12 -4.56 4.39
C TYR A 142 -6.30 -5.71 3.41
N ARG A 143 -5.27 -6.53 3.16
CA ARG A 143 -5.32 -7.64 2.19
C ARG A 143 -5.26 -8.95 2.97
N GLY A 144 -4.23 -9.15 3.78
CA GLY A 144 -4.11 -10.36 4.61
C GLY A 144 -5.33 -10.60 5.49
N LEU A 145 -5.63 -9.67 6.40
CA LEU A 145 -6.64 -9.88 7.44
C LEU A 145 -8.07 -9.52 7.00
N ILE A 146 -8.26 -8.36 6.36
CA ILE A 146 -9.58 -7.96 5.89
C ILE A 146 -10.10 -8.92 4.83
N LEU A 147 -9.28 -9.32 3.84
CA LEU A 147 -9.75 -10.28 2.83
C LEU A 147 -9.94 -11.67 3.42
N LEU A 148 -9.13 -12.12 4.38
CA LEU A 148 -9.42 -13.35 5.13
C LEU A 148 -10.83 -13.33 5.73
N VAL A 149 -11.24 -12.23 6.35
CA VAL A 149 -12.59 -12.09 6.91
C VAL A 149 -13.63 -12.13 5.79
N VAL A 150 -13.54 -11.23 4.80
CA VAL A 150 -14.63 -11.02 3.85
C VAL A 150 -14.78 -12.17 2.86
N THR A 151 -13.70 -12.84 2.43
CA THR A 151 -13.81 -13.98 1.50
C THR A 151 -14.46 -15.20 2.12
N ASN A 152 -14.28 -15.41 3.43
CA ASN A 152 -14.79 -16.60 4.11
C ASN A 152 -16.16 -16.40 4.77
N THR A 153 -16.62 -15.15 4.92
CA THR A 153 -17.81 -14.87 5.73
C THR A 153 -18.82 -13.92 5.09
N CYS A 154 -18.37 -12.92 4.32
CA CYS A 154 -19.25 -11.95 3.66
C CYS A 154 -18.69 -11.48 2.29
N PRO A 155 -18.63 -12.36 1.27
CA PRO A 155 -17.94 -12.09 0.01
C PRO A 155 -18.45 -10.85 -0.75
N ASP A 156 -19.74 -10.54 -0.63
CA ASP A 156 -20.34 -9.33 -1.23
C ASP A 156 -19.67 -8.03 -0.75
N PHE A 157 -18.98 -8.07 0.40
CA PHE A 157 -18.29 -6.93 0.99
C PHE A 157 -16.91 -6.65 0.36
N ILE A 158 -16.35 -7.59 -0.43
CA ILE A 158 -15.03 -7.46 -1.08
C ILE A 158 -14.95 -6.19 -1.94
N LYS A 159 -16.05 -5.84 -2.65
CA LYS A 159 -16.11 -4.64 -3.49
C LYS A 159 -15.94 -3.32 -2.72
N TYR A 160 -16.11 -3.34 -1.40
CA TYR A 160 -15.98 -2.16 -0.56
C TYR A 160 -14.60 -2.01 0.10
N THR A 161 -13.81 -3.10 0.18
CA THR A 161 -12.52 -3.08 0.89
C THR A 161 -11.47 -2.14 0.28
N PRO A 162 -11.43 -1.87 -1.06
CA PRO A 162 -10.56 -0.84 -1.60
C PRO A 162 -10.81 0.56 -1.00
N TYR A 163 -12.09 0.90 -0.77
CA TYR A 163 -12.45 2.19 -0.18
C TYR A 163 -12.09 2.27 1.30
N LEU A 164 -12.02 1.16 2.02
CA LEU A 164 -11.54 1.16 3.41
C LEU A 164 -10.07 1.59 3.49
N PHE A 165 -9.24 1.14 2.55
CA PHE A 165 -7.86 1.61 2.42
C PHE A 165 -7.83 3.10 2.06
N GLY A 166 -8.69 3.55 1.15
CA GLY A 166 -8.80 4.97 0.80
C GLY A 166 -9.23 5.87 1.97
N ILE A 167 -10.26 5.48 2.70
CA ILE A 167 -10.80 6.23 3.85
C ILE A 167 -9.74 6.37 4.95
N ALA A 168 -8.90 5.35 5.15
CA ALA A 168 -7.83 5.38 6.15
C ALA A 168 -6.91 6.60 5.97
N HIS A 169 -6.74 7.09 4.75
CA HIS A 169 -5.87 8.22 4.43
C HIS A 169 -6.51 9.59 4.74
N PHE A 170 -7.80 9.66 5.10
CA PHE A 170 -8.47 10.92 5.49
C PHE A 170 -7.82 11.54 6.73
N HIS A 171 -7.12 10.74 7.54
CA HIS A 171 -6.39 11.26 8.68
C HIS A 171 -5.28 12.27 8.28
N HIS A 172 -4.79 12.26 7.03
CA HIS A 172 -3.88 13.30 6.52
C HIS A 172 -4.56 14.65 6.37
N ALA A 173 -5.83 14.68 5.99
CA ALA A 173 -6.62 15.91 5.94
C ALA A 173 -6.65 16.61 7.32
N LEU A 174 -6.83 15.80 8.38
CA LEU A 174 -6.81 16.29 9.76
C LEU A 174 -5.43 16.87 10.14
N GLN A 175 -4.33 16.29 9.65
CA GLN A 175 -2.99 16.82 9.87
C GLN A 175 -2.80 18.17 9.17
N LEU A 176 -3.20 18.27 7.90
CA LEU A 176 -3.08 19.50 7.11
C LEU A 176 -3.92 20.63 7.72
N TYR A 177 -5.14 20.30 8.17
CA TYR A 177 -6.01 21.25 8.85
C TYR A 177 -5.38 21.79 10.14
N LYS A 178 -4.83 20.90 10.99
CA LYS A 178 -4.17 21.31 12.25
C LYS A 178 -2.91 22.14 12.06
N LYS A 179 -2.19 21.96 10.94
CA LYS A 179 -0.99 22.74 10.63
C LYS A 179 -1.31 24.17 10.16
N HIS A 180 -2.59 24.50 9.92
CA HIS A 180 -3.04 25.81 9.39
C HIS A 180 -2.26 26.29 8.15
N SER A 181 -1.66 25.37 7.39
CA SER A 181 -0.68 25.70 6.36
C SER A 181 -1.28 25.85 4.97
N LEU A 182 -2.57 25.54 4.78
CA LEU A 182 -3.23 25.51 3.48
C LEU A 182 -4.68 26.03 3.58
N ALA A 183 -5.17 26.60 2.49
CA ALA A 183 -6.58 26.94 2.34
C ALA A 183 -7.46 25.68 2.40
N MET A 184 -8.70 25.82 2.92
CA MET A 184 -9.62 24.69 3.07
C MET A 184 -9.90 23.98 1.74
N SER A 185 -10.03 24.73 0.64
CA SER A 185 -10.21 24.18 -0.71
C SER A 185 -9.05 23.27 -1.13
N SER A 186 -7.80 23.66 -0.86
CA SER A 186 -6.62 22.84 -1.14
C SER A 186 -6.60 21.55 -0.31
N ILE A 187 -7.02 21.61 0.95
CA ILE A 187 -7.12 20.41 1.82
C ILE A 187 -8.17 19.45 1.25
N VAL A 188 -9.34 19.95 0.84
CA VAL A 188 -10.41 19.12 0.26
C VAL A 188 -9.95 18.45 -1.03
N VAL A 189 -9.38 19.22 -1.97
CA VAL A 189 -8.88 18.67 -3.24
C VAL A 189 -7.80 17.62 -3.02
N SER A 190 -6.82 17.90 -2.15
CA SER A 190 -5.76 16.95 -1.82
C SER A 190 -6.31 15.66 -1.18
N THR A 191 -7.31 15.79 -0.30
CA THR A 191 -7.94 14.64 0.37
C THR A 191 -8.73 13.79 -0.62
N LEU A 192 -9.50 14.40 -1.51
CA LEU A 192 -10.27 13.69 -2.54
C LEU A 192 -9.36 12.99 -3.54
N PHE A 193 -8.27 13.65 -3.95
CA PHE A 193 -7.26 13.04 -4.80
C PHE A 193 -6.62 11.84 -4.12
N GLN A 194 -6.16 12.00 -2.87
CA GLN A 194 -5.54 10.93 -2.11
C GLN A 194 -6.50 9.76 -1.91
N PHE A 195 -7.76 10.02 -1.55
CA PHE A 195 -8.81 9.01 -1.45
C PHE A 195 -9.00 8.21 -2.73
N THR A 196 -9.14 8.91 -3.86
CA THR A 196 -9.39 8.30 -5.17
C THR A 196 -8.20 7.44 -5.58
N TYR A 197 -6.99 8.01 -5.49
CA TYR A 197 -5.76 7.32 -5.87
C TYR A 197 -5.52 6.07 -5.02
N THR A 198 -5.64 6.19 -3.69
CA THR A 198 -5.45 5.06 -2.77
C THR A 198 -6.56 4.02 -2.91
N SER A 199 -7.80 4.41 -3.23
CA SER A 199 -8.88 3.45 -3.51
C SER A 199 -8.61 2.65 -4.80
N ILE A 200 -8.13 3.31 -5.87
CA ILE A 200 -7.72 2.63 -7.11
C ILE A 200 -6.58 1.66 -6.83
N PHE A 201 -5.58 2.09 -6.07
CA PHE A 201 -4.49 1.22 -5.64
C PHE A 201 -5.00 0.04 -4.78
N GLY A 202 -5.93 0.29 -3.84
CA GLY A 202 -6.55 -0.76 -3.05
C GLY A 202 -7.25 -1.80 -3.90
N TYR A 203 -7.91 -1.39 -4.99
CA TYR A 203 -8.51 -2.31 -5.96
C TYR A 203 -7.44 -3.14 -6.68
N LEU A 204 -6.37 -2.52 -7.17
CA LEU A 204 -5.26 -3.23 -7.82
C LEU A 204 -4.59 -4.22 -6.86
N ALA A 205 -4.36 -3.83 -5.61
CA ALA A 205 -3.76 -4.66 -4.57
C ALA A 205 -4.66 -5.84 -4.17
N ASN A 206 -5.99 -5.65 -4.14
CA ASN A 206 -6.91 -6.77 -3.97
C ASN A 206 -6.87 -7.73 -5.16
N TRP A 207 -6.90 -7.19 -6.38
CA TRP A 207 -6.87 -7.98 -7.60
C TRP A 207 -5.61 -8.86 -7.66
N ILE A 208 -4.42 -8.29 -7.46
CA ILE A 208 -3.17 -9.06 -7.51
C ILE A 208 -3.11 -10.11 -6.38
N TYR A 209 -3.58 -9.76 -5.18
CA TYR A 209 -3.60 -10.68 -4.05
C TYR A 209 -4.49 -11.90 -4.32
N LEU A 210 -5.69 -11.68 -4.85
CA LEU A 210 -6.61 -12.76 -5.24
C LEU A 210 -6.07 -13.54 -6.46
N LYS A 211 -5.52 -12.85 -7.47
CA LYS A 211 -4.95 -13.46 -8.69
C LYS A 211 -3.78 -14.40 -8.38
N THR A 212 -3.00 -14.07 -7.36
CA THR A 212 -1.81 -14.84 -6.95
C THR A 212 -2.08 -15.84 -5.83
N ASP A 213 -3.35 -16.21 -5.64
CA ASP A 213 -3.82 -17.17 -4.64
C ASP A 213 -3.37 -16.80 -3.22
N PHE A 214 -3.70 -15.57 -2.82
CA PHE A 214 -3.47 -15.03 -1.48
C PHE A 214 -1.99 -14.95 -1.07
N ASN A 215 -1.09 -14.63 -2.00
CA ASN A 215 0.30 -14.36 -1.68
C ASN A 215 0.50 -12.88 -1.28
N LEU A 216 0.83 -12.62 -0.02
CA LEU A 216 0.91 -11.25 0.52
C LEU A 216 2.11 -10.46 0.01
N PHE A 217 3.18 -11.13 -0.40
CA PHE A 217 4.36 -10.45 -0.96
C PHE A 217 4.05 -9.77 -2.28
N CYS A 218 3.09 -10.29 -3.05
CA CYS A 218 2.68 -9.73 -4.33
C CYS A 218 2.19 -8.27 -4.21
N PRO A 219 1.15 -7.96 -3.40
CA PRO A 219 0.73 -6.58 -3.20
C PRO A 219 1.74 -5.77 -2.37
N ILE A 220 2.55 -6.38 -1.49
CA ILE A 220 3.62 -5.66 -0.75
C ILE A 220 4.65 -5.09 -1.73
N ILE A 221 5.08 -5.88 -2.72
CA ILE A 221 6.02 -5.42 -3.75
C ILE A 221 5.39 -4.29 -4.56
N ILE A 222 4.15 -4.45 -5.03
CA ILE A 222 3.46 -3.39 -5.77
C ILE A 222 3.38 -2.10 -4.93
N HIS A 223 2.98 -2.19 -3.65
CA HIS A 223 2.92 -1.05 -2.75
C HIS A 223 4.29 -0.38 -2.57
N SER A 224 5.33 -1.17 -2.27
CA SER A 224 6.69 -0.66 -2.02
C SER A 224 7.21 0.12 -3.23
N PHE A 225 6.99 -0.40 -4.44
CA PHE A 225 7.38 0.27 -5.68
C PHE A 225 6.51 1.48 -6.01
N CYS A 226 5.19 1.45 -5.72
CA CYS A 226 4.35 2.65 -5.80
C CYS A 226 4.84 3.76 -4.87
N ASN A 227 5.23 3.42 -3.63
CA ASN A 227 5.78 4.40 -2.69
C ASN A 227 7.12 4.95 -3.16
N PHE A 228 7.96 4.11 -3.78
CA PHE A 228 9.25 4.52 -4.33
C PHE A 228 9.11 5.43 -5.56
N TYR A 229 8.30 5.03 -6.55
CA TYR A 229 8.09 5.81 -7.77
C TYR A 229 7.20 7.04 -7.56
N GLY A 230 6.37 7.03 -6.51
CA GLY A 230 5.41 8.09 -6.24
C GLY A 230 4.29 8.16 -7.28
N PHE A 231 3.59 9.30 -7.31
CA PHE A 231 2.60 9.55 -8.35
C PHE A 231 3.30 9.92 -9.66
N PRO A 232 3.03 9.23 -10.79
CA PRO A 232 3.64 9.56 -12.07
C PRO A 232 3.37 11.01 -12.47
N THR A 233 4.41 11.74 -12.87
CA THR A 233 4.23 13.09 -13.41
C THR A 233 3.47 13.02 -14.72
N LEU A 234 2.64 14.02 -15.02
CA LEU A 234 1.94 14.08 -16.31
C LEU A 234 2.76 14.81 -17.39
N ARG A 235 3.99 15.22 -17.06
CA ARG A 235 4.83 16.10 -17.87
C ARG A 235 6.28 15.63 -17.80
N MET A 236 6.94 15.72 -18.94
CA MET A 236 8.37 15.47 -19.12
C MET A 236 9.06 16.80 -19.41
N GLU A 237 10.16 17.11 -18.73
CA GLU A 237 10.90 18.38 -18.84
C GLU A 237 12.09 18.24 -19.81
N SER A 238 11.79 17.89 -21.07
CA SER A 238 12.80 17.72 -22.12
C SER A 238 12.45 18.52 -23.38
N ASP A 239 13.44 19.14 -24.04
CA ASP A 239 13.21 19.82 -25.32
C ASP A 239 13.13 18.85 -26.51
N LYS A 240 13.47 17.57 -26.30
CA LYS A 240 13.57 16.57 -27.38
C LYS A 240 12.24 15.88 -27.60
N LEU A 241 11.65 16.07 -28.79
CA LEU A 241 10.40 15.39 -29.20
C LEU A 241 10.45 13.87 -29.02
N VAL A 242 11.59 13.24 -29.31
CA VAL A 242 11.77 11.79 -29.15
C VAL A 242 11.56 11.34 -27.70
N VAL A 243 12.01 12.13 -26.71
CA VAL A 243 11.85 11.81 -25.29
C VAL A 243 10.38 11.84 -24.90
N HIS A 244 9.63 12.85 -25.36
CA HIS A 244 8.17 12.92 -25.18
C HIS A 244 7.44 11.73 -25.81
N LEU A 245 7.77 11.39 -27.05
CA LEU A 245 7.14 10.27 -27.76
C LEU A 245 7.36 8.95 -27.02
N VAL A 246 8.59 8.69 -26.56
CA VAL A 246 8.92 7.50 -25.77
C VAL A 246 8.17 7.51 -24.45
N TYR A 247 8.16 8.64 -23.73
CA TYR A 247 7.48 8.77 -22.45
C TYR A 247 5.98 8.44 -22.55
N TYR A 248 5.26 9.12 -23.44
CA TYR A 248 3.83 8.93 -23.59
C TYR A 248 3.49 7.54 -24.16
N ALA A 249 4.35 6.98 -25.02
CA ALA A 249 4.19 5.59 -25.46
C ALA A 249 4.31 4.60 -24.29
N LEU A 250 5.24 4.83 -23.35
CA LEU A 250 5.38 4.02 -22.14
C LEU A 250 4.19 4.18 -21.19
N VAL A 251 3.65 5.40 -21.03
CA VAL A 251 2.43 5.63 -20.22
C VAL A 251 1.26 4.83 -20.80
N ILE A 252 0.99 4.96 -22.10
CA ILE A 252 -0.11 4.26 -22.77
C ILE A 252 0.13 2.75 -22.72
N GLY A 253 1.36 2.30 -22.98
CA GLY A 253 1.73 0.88 -22.94
C GLY A 253 1.54 0.26 -21.55
N GLY A 254 1.95 0.94 -20.49
CA GLY A 254 1.76 0.50 -19.11
C GLY A 254 0.29 0.39 -18.73
N LEU A 255 -0.51 1.41 -19.05
CA LEU A 255 -1.96 1.40 -18.80
C LEU A 255 -2.69 0.31 -19.61
N TYR A 256 -2.34 0.15 -20.88
CA TYR A 256 -2.91 -0.89 -21.74
C TYR A 256 -2.55 -2.30 -21.23
N HIS A 257 -1.29 -2.52 -20.86
CA HIS A 257 -0.85 -3.78 -20.25
C HIS A 257 -1.65 -4.10 -18.99
N THR A 258 -1.79 -3.13 -18.08
CA THR A 258 -2.56 -3.31 -16.84
C THR A 258 -4.03 -3.60 -17.13
N TYR A 259 -4.65 -2.90 -18.09
CA TYR A 259 -6.02 -3.18 -18.50
C TYR A 259 -6.19 -4.61 -19.03
N VAL A 260 -5.29 -5.06 -19.91
CA VAL A 260 -5.32 -6.41 -20.48
C VAL A 260 -5.13 -7.48 -19.41
N GLU A 261 -4.21 -7.27 -18.46
CA GLU A 261 -3.98 -8.22 -17.37
C GLU A 261 -5.18 -8.29 -16.41
N ILE A 262 -5.80 -7.16 -16.06
CA ILE A 262 -6.98 -7.15 -15.17
C ILE A 262 -8.21 -7.76 -15.86
N ALA A 263 -8.35 -7.60 -17.18
CA ALA A 263 -9.47 -8.14 -17.95
C ALA A 263 -9.39 -9.67 -18.21
N ARG A 264 -8.28 -10.34 -17.84
CA ARG A 264 -8.03 -11.78 -18.01
C ARG A 264 -8.34 -12.60 -16.76
#